data_AF-A0A094LP11-F1
#
_entry.id   AF-A0A094LP11-F1
#
_cell.length_a   1.000
_cell.length_b   1.000
_cell.length_c   1.000
_cell.angle_alpha   90.00
_cell.angle_beta   90.00
_cell.angle_gamma   90.00
#
_symmetry.space_group_name_H-M   'P 1'
#
loop_
_entity.id
_entity.type
_entity.pdbx_description
1 polymer ?
#
loop_
_entity_poly.entity_id
_entity_poly.type
_entity_poly.pdbx_seq_one_letter_code
_entity_poly.pdbx_strand_id
1 'polypeptide(L)' 'MANHMGFIKSVLSKVLPETLQKSIVKREVRKLVDEKYVFQGELSTQVDELIDRVIEKIGVQDILLIQEIYESVKEKN' A
#
# COMPACT_ATOMS: atom_id res chain seq x y z
N MET A 1 13.25 -12.69 14.12
CA MET A 1 11.85 -12.51 13.70
C MET A 1 11.76 -12.86 12.22
N ALA A 2 10.79 -13.68 11.83
CA ALA A 2 10.75 -14.29 10.51
C ALA A 2 10.53 -13.26 9.40
N ASN A 3 11.34 -13.36 8.36
CA ASN A 3 11.44 -12.47 7.20
C ASN A 3 10.24 -12.63 6.24
N HIS A 4 9.02 -12.45 6.75
CA HIS A 4 7.78 -12.67 6.02
C HIS A 4 7.57 -11.66 4.87
N MET A 5 8.13 -10.45 5.00
CA MET A 5 7.96 -9.37 4.03
C MET A 5 8.87 -9.52 2.79
N GLY A 6 10.08 -10.05 2.97
CA GLY A 6 10.99 -10.34 1.85
C GLY A 6 10.42 -11.39 0.89
N PHE A 7 9.67 -12.37 1.41
CA PHE A 7 8.96 -13.37 0.61
C PHE A 7 7.78 -12.75 -0.16
N ILE A 8 6.99 -11.89 0.49
CA ILE A 8 5.89 -11.15 -0.13
C ILE A 8 6.42 -10.27 -1.29
N LYS A 9 7.56 -9.59 -1.13
CA LYS A 9 8.21 -8.80 -2.20
C LYS A 9 8.74 -9.63 -3.37
N SER A 10 9.41 -10.75 -3.07
CA SER A 10 9.95 -11.68 -4.09
C SER A 10 8.83 -12.24 -4.99
N VAL A 11 7.66 -12.52 -4.42
CA VAL A 11 6.52 -13.09 -5.13
C VAL A 11 5.65 -12.00 -5.78
N LEU A 12 5.39 -10.86 -5.11
CA LEU A 12 4.59 -9.77 -5.66
C LEU A 12 5.20 -9.17 -6.92
N SER A 13 6.50 -8.81 -6.87
CA SER A 13 7.16 -8.10 -7.98
C SER A 13 7.45 -8.99 -9.19
N LYS A 14 7.50 -10.32 -9.02
CA LYS A 14 7.86 -11.26 -10.09
C LYS A 14 6.69 -12.09 -10.64
N VAL A 15 5.57 -12.21 -9.92
CA VAL A 15 4.54 -13.23 -10.22
C VAL A 15 3.13 -12.65 -10.36
N LEU A 16 2.84 -11.50 -9.75
CA LEU A 16 1.48 -10.96 -9.73
C LEU A 16 1.27 -9.88 -10.81
N PRO A 17 0.15 -9.94 -11.57
CA PRO A 17 -0.25 -8.87 -12.48
C PRO A 17 -0.32 -7.51 -11.79
N GLU A 18 0.02 -6.44 -12.51
CA GLU A 18 0.01 -5.07 -12.00
C GLU A 18 -1.34 -4.67 -11.39
N THR A 19 -2.44 -5.16 -11.95
CA THR A 19 -3.80 -4.97 -11.43
C THR A 19 -3.98 -5.52 -10.01
N LEU A 20 -3.42 -6.70 -9.73
CA LEU A 20 -3.45 -7.32 -8.41
C LEU A 20 -2.56 -6.56 -7.43
N GLN A 21 -1.38 -6.11 -7.88
CA GLN A 21 -0.49 -5.29 -7.04
C GLN A 21 -1.15 -3.96 -6.67
N LYS A 22 -1.80 -3.26 -7.62
CA LYS A 22 -2.56 -2.03 -7.38
C LYS A 22 -3.68 -2.25 -6.36
N SER A 23 -4.42 -3.35 -6.47
CA SER A 23 -5.49 -3.68 -5.53
C SER A 23 -4.97 -3.93 -4.10
N ILE A 24 -3.81 -4.59 -3.97
CA ILE A 24 -3.18 -4.84 -2.67
C ILE A 24 -2.72 -3.54 -2.04
N VAL A 25 -2.00 -2.70 -2.81
CA VAL A 25 -1.56 -1.39 -2.34
C VAL A 25 -2.76 -0.52 -1.92
N LYS A 26 -3.81 -0.46 -2.74
CA LYS A 26 -5.04 0.28 -2.39
C LYS A 26 -5.62 -0.18 -1.06
N ARG A 27 -5.71 -1.49 -0.84
CA ARG A 27 -6.25 -2.05 0.41
C ARG A 27 -5.42 -1.67 1.63
N GLU A 28 -4.10 -1.74 1.53
CA GLU A 28 -3.22 -1.41 2.65
C GLU A 28 -3.22 0.10 2.93
N VAL A 29 -3.18 0.95 1.90
CA VAL A 29 -3.35 2.40 2.07
C VAL A 29 -4.70 2.73 2.70
N ARG A 30 -5.78 2.07 2.26
CA ARG A 30 -7.12 2.28 2.81
C ARG A 30 -7.20 1.90 4.29
N LYS A 31 -6.62 0.77 4.68
CA LYS A 31 -6.50 0.36 6.09
C LYS A 31 -5.83 1.44 6.94
N LEU A 32 -4.69 1.96 6.50
CA LEU A 32 -3.94 2.99 7.24
C LEU A 32 -4.73 4.30 7.40
N VAL A 33 -5.55 4.63 6.40
CA VAL A 33 -6.46 5.78 6.46
C VAL A 33 -7.59 5.49 7.45
N ASP A 34 -8.22 4.32 7.36
CA ASP A 34 -9.34 3.91 8.20
C ASP A 34 -8.94 3.74 9.69
N GLU A 35 -7.68 3.38 9.97
CA GLU A 35 -7.12 3.32 11.33
C GLU A 35 -7.11 4.70 12.02
N LYS A 36 -7.07 5.79 11.24
CA LYS A 36 -7.04 7.16 11.76
C LYS A 36 -8.36 7.90 11.59
N TYR A 37 -9.11 7.58 10.55
CA TYR A 37 -10.30 8.34 10.15
C TYR A 37 -11.38 7.39 9.65
N VAL A 38 -12.58 7.48 10.23
CA VAL A 38 -13.74 6.70 9.76
C VAL A 38 -14.56 7.56 8.81
N PHE A 39 -14.57 7.18 7.53
CA PHE A 39 -15.38 7.84 6.50
C PHE A 39 -16.62 7.01 6.16
N GLN A 40 -17.76 7.67 5.96
CA GLN A 40 -19.03 7.03 5.61
C GLN A 40 -19.65 7.69 4.39
N GLY A 41 -20.50 6.94 3.68
CA GLY A 41 -21.23 7.43 2.51
C GLY A 41 -20.30 7.98 1.42
N GLU A 42 -20.65 9.12 0.84
CA GLU A 42 -19.96 9.74 -0.28
C GLU A 42 -18.48 10.09 0.01
N LEU A 43 -18.16 10.46 1.26
CA LEU A 43 -16.78 10.75 1.66
C LEU A 43 -15.89 9.51 1.58
N SER A 44 -16.44 8.32 1.87
CA SER A 44 -15.70 7.07 1.74
C SER A 44 -15.30 6.81 0.28
N THR A 45 -16.19 7.09 -0.66
CA THR A 45 -15.94 6.94 -2.10
C THR A 45 -14.91 7.95 -2.59
N GLN A 46 -14.99 9.21 -2.16
CA GLN A 46 -14.00 10.23 -2.52
C GLN A 46 -12.60 9.89 -2.00
N VAL A 47 -12.50 9.27 -0.82
CA VAL A 47 -11.24 8.76 -0.28
C VAL A 47 -10.68 7.64 -1.15
N ASP A 48 -11.50 6.68 -1.59
CA ASP A 48 -11.06 5.62 -2.50
C ASP A 48 -10.54 6.18 -3.84
N GLU A 49 -11.22 7.18 -4.41
CA GLU A 49 -10.79 7.85 -5.64
C GLU A 49 -9.50 8.65 -5.44
N LEU A 50 -9.31 9.25 -4.26
CA LEU A 50 -8.07 9.93 -3.92
C LEU A 50 -6.91 8.93 -3.80
N ILE A 51 -7.14 7.80 -3.13
CA ILE A 51 -6.15 6.72 -3.03
C ILE A 51 -5.76 6.22 -4.41
N ASP A 52 -6.72 5.98 -5.30
CA ASP A 52 -6.43 5.56 -6.68
C ASP A 52 -5.56 6.57 -7.43
N ARG A 53 -5.88 7.87 -7.34
CA ARG A 53 -5.08 8.94 -7.97
C ARG A 53 -3.66 9.03 -7.41
N VAL A 54 -3.49 8.82 -6.10
CA VAL A 54 -2.17 8.80 -5.46
C VAL A 54 -1.36 7.61 -5.98
N ILE A 55 -1.97 6.42 -6.06
CA ILE A 55 -1.29 5.23 -6.58
C ILE A 55 -0.90 5.38 -8.04
N GLU A 56 -1.75 6.00 -8.87
CA GLU A 56 -1.44 6.26 -10.27
C GLU A 56 -0.31 7.28 -10.43
N LYS A 57 -0.26 8.30 -9.58
CA LYS A 57 0.76 9.35 -9.64
C LYS A 57 2.12 8.88 -9.15
N ILE A 58 2.16 8.09 -8.09
CA ILE A 58 3.42 7.62 -7.48
C ILE A 58 3.88 6.33 -8.16
N GLY A 59 2.96 5.46 -8.57
CA GLY A 59 3.27 4.12 -9.07
C GLY A 59 3.35 3.09 -7.94
N VAL A 60 2.85 1.90 -8.23
CA VAL A 60 2.77 0.79 -7.27
C VAL A 60 4.16 0.41 -6.72
N GLN A 61 5.17 0.34 -7.59
CA GLN A 61 6.52 -0.08 -7.19
C GLN A 61 7.19 0.91 -6.23
N ASP A 62 7.05 2.21 -6.51
CA ASP A 62 7.62 3.26 -5.67
C ASP A 62 6.95 3.30 -4.30
N ILE A 63 5.64 3.07 -4.22
CA ILE A 63 4.93 2.93 -2.94
C ILE A 63 5.48 1.75 -2.12
N LEU A 64 5.67 0.58 -2.76
CA LEU A 64 6.22 -0.60 -2.10
C LEU A 64 7.66 -0.38 -1.62
N LEU A 65 8.46 0.39 -2.36
CA LEU A 65 9.82 0.76 -1.98
C LEU A 65 9.82 1.73 -0.80
N ILE A 66 9.00 2.78 -0.83
CA ILE A 66 8.87 3.76 0.25
C ILE A 66 8.45 3.08 1.56
N GLN A 67 7.50 2.16 1.50
CA GLN A 67 7.06 1.41 2.67
C GLN A 67 8.18 0.54 3.27
N GLU A 68 9.01 -0.08 2.43
CA GLU A 68 10.19 -0.83 2.91
C GLU A 68 11.19 0.08 3.61
N ILE A 69 11.48 1.25 3.04
CA ILE A 69 12.38 2.22 3.64
C ILE A 69 11.83 2.66 5.01
N TYR A 70 10.53 2.94 5.08
CA TYR A 70 9.87 3.34 6.33
C TYR A 70 9.98 2.26 7.42
N GLU A 71 9.62 1.01 7.11
CA GLU A 71 9.74 -0.10 8.08
C GLU A 71 11.20 -0.34 8.49
N SER A 72 12.14 -0.27 7.54
CA SER A 72 13.58 -0.43 7.83
C SER A 72 14.13 0.66 8.76
N VAL A 73 13.58 1.87 8.69
CA VAL A 73 13.95 2.99 9.58
C VAL A 73 13.25 2.86 10.94
N LYS A 74 12.01 2.38 10.96
CA LYS A 74 11.24 2.15 12.19
C LYS A 74 11.82 1.01 13.02
N GLU A 75 12.31 -0.08 12.42
CA GLU A 75 12.96 -1.18 13.16
C GLU A 75 14.31 -0.77 13.78
N LYS A 76 14.92 0.32 13.30
CA LYS A 76 16.20 0.84 13.77
C LYS A 76 16.09 1.92 14.85
N ASN A 77 14.88 2.40 15.17
CA ASN A 77 14.60 3.42 16.20
C ASN A 77 13.62 2.88 17.23
#